data_AF-A0A2A4IWA7-F1
#
_entry.id   AF-A0A2A4IWA7-F1
#
_cell.length_a   1.000
_cell.length_b   1.000
_cell.length_c   1.000
_cell.angle_alpha   90.00
_cell.angle_beta   90.00
_cell.angle_gamma   90.00
#
_symmetry.space_group_name_H-M   'P 1'
#
loop_
_entity.id
_entity.type
_entity.pdbx_description
1 polymer ?
#
loop_
_entity_poly.entity_id
_entity_poly.type
_entity_poly.pdbx_seq_one_letter_code
_entity_poly.pdbx_strand_id
1 'polypeptide(L)'
;MFLMKAKVFLCFLILYSFLICSSEARRGRTRSRTKSKVQIGLPITGKYRDPESDQYYNNNDGAKILLASHFDLEYVLGHKIAFLCIAKGSPRPHITWFKDGVEIFAHHYLHVSIQ
;
A
#
# COMPACT_ATOMS: atom_id res chain seq x y z
N MET A 1 -18.31 -1.73 63.84
CA MET A 1 -17.46 -0.68 63.23
C MET A 1 -16.41 -1.22 62.23
N PHE A 2 -15.79 -2.38 62.47
CA PHE A 2 -14.78 -2.98 61.56
C PHE A 2 -15.33 -3.46 60.20
N LEU A 3 -16.56 -3.97 60.16
CA LEU A 3 -17.17 -4.52 58.94
C LEU A 3 -17.47 -3.44 57.87
N MET A 4 -17.85 -2.22 58.29
CA MET A 4 -18.08 -1.09 57.37
C MET A 4 -16.76 -0.60 56.76
N LYS A 5 -15.67 -0.57 57.54
CA LYS A 5 -14.35 -0.18 57.03
C LYS A 5 -13.80 -1.18 56.02
N ALA A 6 -14.06 -2.48 56.22
CA ALA A 6 -13.67 -3.53 55.28
C ALA A 6 -14.42 -3.44 53.94
N LYS A 7 -15.73 -3.15 53.96
CA LYS A 7 -16.54 -2.96 52.75
C LYS A 7 -16.09 -1.73 51.94
N VAL A 8 -15.80 -0.63 52.64
CA VAL A 8 -15.29 0.60 51.99
C VAL A 8 -13.93 0.36 51.34
N PHE A 9 -13.03 -0.36 52.01
CA PHE A 9 -11.73 -0.73 51.46
C PHE A 9 -11.86 -1.63 50.22
N LEU A 10 -12.77 -2.60 50.25
CA LEU A 10 -13.09 -3.46 49.10
C LEU A 10 -13.60 -2.64 47.90
N CYS A 11 -14.47 -1.65 48.14
CA CYS A 11 -14.96 -0.76 47.08
C CYS A 11 -13.82 0.06 46.45
N PHE A 12 -12.86 0.55 47.25
CA PHE A 12 -11.70 1.27 46.73
C PHE A 12 -10.78 0.38 45.89
N LEU A 13 -10.57 -0.88 46.29
CA LEU A 13 -9.79 -1.84 45.50
C LEU A 13 -10.45 -2.17 44.15
N ILE A 14 -11.78 -2.29 44.13
CA ILE A 14 -12.55 -2.54 42.90
C ILE A 14 -12.49 -1.30 41.97
N LEU A 15 -12.64 -0.09 42.51
CA LEU A 15 -12.48 1.14 41.73
C LEU A 15 -11.07 1.29 41.15
N TYR A 16 -10.05 0.93 41.91
CA TYR A 16 -8.67 0.97 41.46
C TYR A 16 -8.38 -0.03 40.33
N SER A 17 -8.96 -1.24 40.38
CA SER A 17 -8.80 -2.23 39.31
C SER A 17 -9.52 -1.83 38.02
N PHE A 18 -10.70 -1.19 38.12
CA PHE A 18 -11.39 -0.62 36.95
C PHE A 18 -10.58 0.51 36.29
N LEU A 19 -9.93 1.37 37.09
CA LEU A 19 -9.06 2.43 36.57
C LEU A 19 -7.86 1.85 35.80
N ILE A 20 -7.19 0.81 36.33
CA ILE A 20 -6.07 0.15 35.65
C ILE A 20 -6.53 -0.50 34.33
N CYS A 21 -7.67 -1.18 34.32
CA CYS A 21 -8.20 -1.84 33.12
C CYS A 21 -8.46 -0.87 31.95
N SER A 22 -8.96 0.34 32.25
CA SER A 22 -9.22 1.36 31.22
C SER A 22 -7.96 1.90 30.52
N SER A 23 -6.79 1.78 31.17
CA SER A 23 -5.52 2.24 30.60
C SER A 23 -4.89 1.27 29.60
N GLU A 24 -5.38 0.03 29.52
CA GLU A 24 -4.95 -0.98 28.54
C GLU A 24 -5.85 -1.01 27.28
N ALA A 25 -6.36 0.15 26.84
CA ALA A 25 -6.92 0.30 25.51
C ALA A 25 -5.79 0.15 24.48
N ARG A 26 -5.54 -1.10 24.09
CA ARG A 26 -4.51 -1.54 23.15
C ARG A 26 -4.62 -0.71 21.88
N ARG A 27 -3.68 0.23 21.68
CA ARG A 27 -3.37 0.76 20.35
C ARG A 27 -2.99 -0.45 19.49
N GLY A 28 -3.95 -0.94 18.71
CA GLY A 28 -3.70 -1.92 17.65
C GLY A 28 -2.64 -1.34 16.74
N ARG A 29 -1.41 -1.82 16.91
CA ARG A 29 -0.28 -1.44 16.08
C ARG A 29 -0.58 -2.01 14.71
N THR A 30 -1.04 -1.16 13.79
CA THR A 30 -1.19 -1.54 12.39
C THR A 30 0.12 -2.18 11.95
N ARG A 31 0.04 -3.43 11.49
CA ARG A 31 1.19 -4.18 10.99
C ARG A 31 1.87 -3.29 9.97
N SER A 32 3.10 -2.85 10.28
CA SER A 32 3.87 -2.01 9.37
C SER A 32 3.99 -2.79 8.06
N ARG A 33 3.35 -2.28 7.01
CA ARG A 33 3.39 -2.88 5.68
C ARG A 33 4.88 -2.94 5.32
N THR A 34 5.45 -4.14 5.25
CA THR A 34 6.80 -4.34 4.74
C THR A 34 6.81 -3.71 3.36
N LYS A 35 7.45 -2.54 3.22
CA LYS A 35 7.73 -1.94 1.93
C LYS A 35 8.70 -2.92 1.27
N SER A 36 8.17 -3.85 0.49
CA SER A 36 9.00 -4.55 -0.47
C SER A 36 9.65 -3.42 -1.28
N LYS A 37 10.99 -3.34 -1.20
CA LYS A 37 11.74 -2.38 -1.99
C LYS A 37 11.79 -2.94 -3.40
N VAL A 38 10.63 -3.07 -4.05
CA VAL A 38 10.56 -3.30 -5.49
C VAL A 38 11.25 -2.08 -6.08
N GLN A 39 12.28 -2.34 -6.87
CA GLN A 39 13.02 -1.28 -7.52
C GLN A 39 12.11 -0.69 -8.61
N ILE A 40 11.31 0.29 -8.21
CA ILE A 40 10.44 1.06 -9.11
C ILE A 40 11.35 1.64 -10.20
N GLY A 41 11.15 1.20 -11.44
CA GLY A 41 11.90 1.68 -12.60
C GLY A 41 12.89 0.70 -13.22
N LEU A 42 13.11 -0.50 -12.66
CA LEU A 42 13.76 -1.58 -13.41
C LEU A 42 12.75 -2.64 -13.83
N PRO A 43 12.95 -3.28 -14.99
CA PRO A 43 12.21 -4.49 -15.33
C PRO A 43 12.45 -5.56 -14.27
N ILE A 44 11.53 -6.51 -14.13
CA ILE A 44 11.60 -7.61 -13.14
C ILE A 44 12.95 -8.35 -13.22
N THR A 45 13.52 -8.42 -14.42
CA THR A 45 14.83 -9.04 -14.73
C THR A 45 16.04 -8.24 -14.22
N GLY A 46 15.87 -6.97 -13.85
CA GLY A 46 16.96 -6.06 -13.48
C GLY A 46 17.85 -5.60 -14.64
N LYS A 47 17.51 -5.92 -15.90
CA LYS A 47 18.24 -5.48 -17.10
C LYS A 47 17.28 -5.00 -18.18
N TYR A 48 17.62 -3.91 -18.85
CA TYR A 48 16.85 -3.45 -20.01
C TYR A 48 17.05 -4.40 -21.20
N ARG A 49 16.17 -4.28 -22.19
CA ARG A 49 16.08 -5.21 -23.33
C ARG A 49 17.33 -5.16 -24.22
N ASP A 50 17.92 -3.98 -24.38
CA ASP A 50 19.01 -3.69 -25.30
C ASP A 50 19.88 -2.52 -24.78
N PRO A 51 21.13 -2.37 -25.27
CA PRO A 51 22.05 -1.33 -24.81
C PRO A 51 21.54 0.10 -25.07
N GLU A 52 20.77 0.32 -26.13
CA GLU A 52 20.16 1.61 -26.42
C GLU A 52 19.16 2.00 -25.33
N SER A 53 18.33 1.05 -24.90
CA SER A 53 17.41 1.22 -23.78
C SER A 53 18.15 1.50 -22.48
N ASP A 54 19.23 0.77 -22.19
CA ASP A 54 20.09 1.04 -21.02
C ASP A 54 20.56 2.49 -21.02
N GLN A 55 21.05 3.00 -22.16
CA GLN A 55 21.52 4.37 -22.29
C GLN A 55 20.38 5.39 -22.12
N TYR A 56 19.21 5.11 -22.68
CA TYR A 56 18.05 6.00 -22.60
C TYR A 56 17.53 6.13 -21.16
N TYR A 57 17.23 5.02 -20.49
CA TYR A 57 16.59 5.08 -19.16
C TYR A 57 17.55 5.50 -18.05
N ASN A 58 18.86 5.23 -18.21
CA ASN A 58 19.87 5.61 -17.22
C ASN A 58 20.39 7.04 -17.39
N ASN A 59 20.04 7.75 -18.48
CA ASN A 59 20.43 9.15 -18.63
C ASN A 59 19.62 10.08 -17.69
N ASN A 60 19.96 11.38 -17.67
CA ASN A 60 19.32 12.36 -16.79
C ASN A 60 17.88 12.70 -17.20
N ASP A 61 17.61 12.70 -18.50
CA ASP A 61 16.33 13.05 -19.13
C ASP A 61 15.40 11.84 -19.36
N GLY A 62 15.92 10.64 -19.12
CA GLY A 62 15.26 9.37 -19.36
C GLY A 62 13.98 9.22 -18.55
N ALA A 63 13.04 8.47 -19.13
CA ALA A 63 11.77 8.19 -18.47
C ALA A 63 12.00 7.41 -17.16
N LYS A 64 11.49 7.92 -16.03
CA LYS A 64 11.63 7.31 -14.70
C LYS A 64 10.29 7.26 -14.00
N ILE A 65 9.91 6.08 -13.53
CA ILE A 65 8.71 5.88 -12.71
C ILE A 65 9.02 6.39 -11.30
N LEU A 66 8.25 7.36 -10.83
CA LEU A 66 8.37 7.97 -9.52
C LEU A 66 7.49 7.26 -8.48
N LEU A 67 6.29 6.83 -8.90
CA LEU A 67 5.32 6.19 -8.05
C LEU A 67 4.48 5.23 -8.88
N ALA A 68 4.23 4.03 -8.34
CA ALA A 68 3.34 3.06 -8.95
C ALA A 68 2.54 2.30 -7.88
N SER A 69 1.37 1.77 -8.27
CA SER A 69 0.69 0.74 -7.48
C SER A 69 1.63 -0.46 -7.26
N HIS A 70 1.51 -1.11 -6.10
CA HIS A 70 2.29 -2.30 -5.78
C HIS A 70 1.97 -3.43 -6.77
N PHE A 71 2.91 -4.34 -7.00
CA PHE A 71 2.79 -5.40 -8.01
C PHE A 71 1.77 -6.48 -7.64
N ASP A 72 1.43 -6.59 -6.36
CA ASP A 72 0.50 -7.57 -5.81
C ASP A 72 -0.43 -6.89 -4.80
N LEU A 73 -1.71 -6.80 -5.17
CA LEU A 73 -2.80 -6.29 -4.33
C LEU A 73 -4.02 -7.19 -4.49
N GLU A 74 -4.59 -7.58 -3.36
CA GLU A 74 -5.89 -8.25 -3.28
C GLU A 74 -7.02 -7.22 -3.22
N TYR A 75 -8.11 -7.50 -3.91
CA TYR A 75 -9.30 -6.64 -3.96
C TYR A 75 -10.57 -7.45 -3.72
N VAL A 76 -11.58 -6.80 -3.13
CA VAL A 76 -12.91 -7.38 -2.92
C VAL A 76 -13.73 -7.27 -4.21
N LEU A 77 -14.42 -8.35 -4.57
CA LEU A 77 -15.31 -8.40 -5.73
C LEU A 77 -16.41 -7.33 -5.64
N GLY A 78 -16.80 -6.78 -6.79
CA GLY A 78 -17.84 -5.75 -6.89
C GLY A 78 -17.40 -4.33 -6.57
N HIS A 79 -16.14 -4.11 -6.16
CA HIS A 79 -15.61 -2.78 -5.89
C HIS A 79 -14.79 -2.22 -7.06
N LYS A 80 -14.75 -0.88 -7.15
CA LYS A 80 -13.87 -0.18 -8.08
C LYS A 80 -12.43 -0.23 -7.58
N ILE A 81 -11.51 -0.48 -8.50
CA ILE A 81 -10.06 -0.48 -8.25
C ILE A 81 -9.40 0.67 -9.00
N ALA A 82 -8.26 1.13 -8.48
CA ALA A 82 -7.47 2.19 -9.10
C ALA A 82 -5.99 1.80 -9.16
N PHE A 83 -5.41 1.88 -10.36
CA PHE A 83 -3.98 1.72 -10.58
C PHE A 83 -3.32 3.10 -10.73
N LEU A 84 -2.22 3.30 -10.01
CA LEU A 84 -1.47 4.54 -10.01
C LEU A 84 -0.15 4.32 -10.75
N CYS A 85 0.22 5.27 -11.61
CA CYS A 85 1.55 5.38 -12.19
C CYS A 85 1.88 6.86 -12.40
N ILE A 86 3.02 7.30 -11.87
CA ILE A 86 3.56 8.64 -12.06
C ILE A 86 4.95 8.47 -12.62
N ALA A 87 5.21 9.07 -13.79
CA ALA A 87 6.50 9.05 -14.44
C ALA A 87 6.96 10.47 -14.80
N LYS A 88 8.28 10.68 -14.83
CA LYS A 88 8.93 11.88 -15.35
C LYS A 88 9.85 11.52 -16.51
N GLY A 89 10.17 12.50 -17.35
CA GLY A 89 11.11 12.36 -18.46
C GLY A 89 11.05 13.58 -19.37
N SER A 90 12.08 13.75 -20.19
CA SER A 90 12.13 14.74 -21.26
C SER A 90 12.49 14.02 -22.57
N PRO A 91 11.56 13.86 -23.52
CA PRO A 91 10.19 14.39 -23.54
C PRO A 91 9.26 13.72 -22.50
N ARG A 92 8.11 14.36 -22.24
CA ARG A 92 7.12 13.86 -21.27
C ARG A 92 6.68 12.43 -21.66
N PRO A 93 6.79 11.45 -20.73
CA PRO A 93 6.43 10.07 -21.05
C PRO A 93 4.92 9.89 -21.22
N HIS A 94 4.56 9.04 -22.17
CA HIS A 94 3.20 8.53 -22.34
C HIS A 94 3.02 7.22 -21.55
N ILE A 95 1.91 7.08 -20.83
CA ILE A 95 1.64 5.90 -19.99
C ILE A 95 0.57 5.05 -20.67
N THR A 96 0.90 3.78 -20.91
CA THR A 96 0.01 2.75 -21.47
C THR A 96 -0.14 1.62 -20.47
N TRP A 97 -1.35 1.09 -20.31
CA TRP A 97 -1.64 -0.02 -19.40
C TRP A 97 -1.95 -1.28 -20.20
N PHE A 98 -1.53 -2.43 -19.67
CA PHE A 98 -1.78 -3.73 -20.28
C PHE A 98 -2.38 -4.69 -19.25
N LYS A 99 -3.31 -5.53 -19.70
CA LYS A 99 -3.78 -6.72 -18.97
C LYS A 99 -3.66 -7.91 -19.91
N ASP A 100 -2.94 -8.94 -19.47
CA ASP A 100 -2.74 -10.20 -20.21
C ASP A 100 -2.23 -10.00 -21.65
N GLY A 101 -1.35 -9.00 -21.83
CA GLY A 101 -0.80 -8.63 -23.14
C GLY A 101 -1.71 -7.76 -24.01
N VAL A 102 -2.92 -7.46 -23.56
CA VAL A 102 -3.87 -6.57 -24.26
C VAL A 102 -3.79 -5.16 -23.68
N GLU A 103 -3.62 -4.17 -24.55
CA GLU A 103 -3.61 -2.75 -24.15
C GLU A 103 -4.99 -2.31 -23.68
N ILE A 104 -5.03 -1.60 -22.54
CA ILE A 104 -6.25 -1.03 -21.95
C ILE A 104 -6.33 0.44 -22.33
N PHE A 105 -7.43 0.80 -22.99
CA PHE A 105 -7.77 2.19 -23.31
C PHE A 105 -8.69 2.78 -22.25
N ALA A 106 -8.54 4.08 -21.99
CA ALA A 106 -9.45 4.83 -21.12
C ALA A 106 -10.78 5.08 -21.86
N HIS A 107 -11.63 4.06 -21.93
CA HIS A 107 -12.92 4.12 -22.60
C HIS A 107 -14.02 3.54 -21.72
N HIS A 108 -15.17 4.24 -21.64
CA HIS A 108 -16.28 3.88 -20.76
C HIS A 108 -16.90 2.52 -21.05
N TYR A 109 -16.75 2.01 -22.28
CA TYR A 109 -17.34 0.75 -22.73
C TYR A 109 -16.33 -0.39 -22.86
N LEU A 110 -15.07 -0.19 -22.42
CA LEU A 110 -14.08 -1.26 -22.44
C LEU A 110 -14.40 -2.25 -21.30
N HIS A 111 -14.76 -3.49 -21.68
CA HIS A 111 -14.93 -4.59 -20.75
C HIS A 111 -13.79 -5.59 -20.92
N VAL A 112 -13.04 -5.85 -19.85
CA VAL A 112 -11.95 -6.83 -19.84
C VAL A 112 -12.25 -7.91 -18.82
N SER A 113 -12.44 -9.15 -19.28
CA SER A 113 -12.71 -10.31 -18.41
C SER A 113 -11.43 -10.83 -17.77
N ILE A 114 -11.53 -11.34 -16.54
CA ILE A 114 -10.49 -12.15 -15.90
C ILE A 114 -10.69 -13.57 -16.42
N GLN A 115 -9.65 -14.18 -17.02
CA GLN A 115 -9.71 -15.55 -17.53
C GLN A 115 -9.46 -16.57 -16.40
#